data_AF-A0A7X6YW56-F1
#
_entry.id   AF-A0A7X6YW56-F1
#
_cell.length_a   1.000
_cell.length_b   1.000
_cell.length_c   1.000
_cell.angle_alpha   90.00
_cell.angle_beta   90.00
_cell.angle_gamma   90.00
#
_symmetry.space_group_name_H-M   'P 1'
#
loop_
_entity.id
_entity.type
_entity.pdbx_description
1 polymer ?
#
loop_
_entity_poly.entity_id
_entity_poly.type
_entity_poly.pdbx_seq_one_letter_code
_entity_poly.pdbx_strand_id
1 'polypeptide(L)'
;AIVLRQPFGGMGKSALGPGLKAGSLEYVSQFMTITETAPPPVPAIEGDHRLLQIAQEWRRLIQWGKLGEYRADLERAIPAIHSCLAEQEQCFGRVQDFFHLRGQDNLLRWRPIKQVMVRLHADDSLFETLTRVAAALIAGCAVQLSVPPGLANSVTAFLDGRYGREFLRDVTQLRQTDEQVATVITASRRLRYAAPERVPAVVAAAAAKTGAYIARTPVCMDGRVELLQYAQQQSICDNYHRYGNLGERALD
;
A
#
# COMPACT_ATOMS: atom_id res chain seq x y z
N ALA A 1 5.80 -15.23 22.23
CA ALA A 1 4.77 -14.51 21.45
C ALA A 1 3.49 -15.33 21.52
N ILE A 2 2.40 -14.76 22.03
CA ILE A 2 1.08 -15.40 22.11
C ILE A 2 0.23 -14.93 20.92
N VAL A 3 -0.54 -15.84 20.32
CA VAL A 3 -1.39 -15.57 19.14
C VAL A 3 -2.31 -14.37 19.41
N LEU A 4 -2.43 -13.47 18.42
CA LEU A 4 -3.11 -12.17 18.46
C LEU A 4 -2.61 -11.16 19.49
N ARG A 5 -2.03 -11.60 20.62
CA ARG A 5 -1.49 -10.72 21.66
C ARG A 5 -0.17 -10.11 21.22
N GLN A 6 0.76 -10.92 20.71
CA GLN A 6 1.97 -10.44 20.05
C GLN A 6 2.19 -11.19 18.74
N PRO A 7 1.47 -10.82 17.66
CA PRO A 7 1.73 -11.41 16.35
C PRO A 7 3.22 -11.41 16.01
N PHE A 8 3.70 -12.56 15.54
CA PHE A 8 5.13 -12.84 15.46
C PHE A 8 5.65 -12.71 14.03
N GLY A 9 6.81 -12.06 13.88
CA GLY A 9 7.46 -11.83 12.60
C GLY A 9 8.44 -10.67 12.69
N GLY A 10 9.59 -10.81 12.04
CA GLY A 10 10.64 -9.79 12.01
C GLY A 10 10.49 -8.81 10.85
N MET A 11 11.47 -7.90 10.73
CA MET A 11 11.63 -6.97 9.60
C MET A 11 13.04 -7.13 9.00
N GLY A 12 13.26 -6.64 7.79
CA GLY A 12 14.55 -6.73 7.11
C GLY A 12 14.95 -8.20 6.87
N LYS A 13 16.16 -8.59 7.28
CA LYS A 13 16.70 -9.94 7.02
C LYS A 13 15.96 -11.07 7.74
N SER A 14 15.14 -10.76 8.75
CA SER A 14 14.38 -11.75 9.53
C SER A 14 13.03 -12.13 8.91
N ALA A 15 12.70 -11.60 7.72
CA ALA A 15 11.49 -11.95 6.99
C ALA A 15 11.74 -11.92 5.48
N LEU A 16 11.19 -12.90 4.76
CA LEU A 16 11.12 -12.92 3.30
C LEU A 16 9.64 -12.97 2.90
N GLY A 17 9.20 -12.04 2.05
CA GLY A 17 7.80 -11.94 1.62
C GLY A 17 7.11 -10.64 2.06
N PRO A 18 5.77 -10.62 2.13
CA PRO A 18 4.98 -9.41 2.39
C PRO A 18 5.14 -8.88 3.82
N GLY A 19 5.64 -9.69 4.76
CA GLY A 19 5.93 -9.27 6.13
C GLY A 19 4.69 -9.16 7.03
N LEU A 20 3.63 -9.92 6.72
CA LEU A 20 2.47 -10.08 7.60
C LEU A 20 2.82 -11.08 8.72
N LYS A 21 2.47 -10.75 9.96
CA LYS A 21 2.90 -11.49 11.15
C LYS A 21 2.01 -12.71 11.39
N ALA A 22 2.64 -13.84 11.68
CA ALA A 22 1.94 -15.05 12.10
C ALA A 22 1.15 -14.80 13.39
N GLY A 23 -0.08 -15.33 13.44
CA GLY A 23 -1.01 -15.09 14.54
C GLY A 23 -1.67 -13.71 14.53
N SER A 24 -1.57 -12.94 13.44
CA SER A 24 -2.46 -11.80 13.14
C SER A 24 -3.62 -12.23 12.22
N LEU A 25 -4.69 -11.43 12.19
CA LEU A 25 -5.84 -11.67 11.30
C LEU A 25 -5.43 -11.71 9.82
N GLU A 26 -4.49 -10.84 9.42
CA GLU A 26 -4.07 -10.71 8.03
C GLU A 26 -3.09 -11.80 7.58
N TYR A 27 -2.62 -12.69 8.46
CA TYR A 27 -1.65 -13.70 8.04
C TYR A 27 -2.22 -14.66 6.98
N VAL A 28 -3.50 -15.00 7.10
CA VAL A 28 -4.17 -15.97 6.22
C VAL A 28 -4.37 -15.42 4.81
N SER A 29 -4.48 -14.09 4.64
CA SER A 29 -4.71 -13.47 3.34
C SER A 29 -3.60 -13.75 2.33
N GLN A 30 -2.38 -14.07 2.81
CA GLN A 30 -1.24 -14.48 1.98
C GLN A 30 -1.47 -15.79 1.23
N PHE A 31 -2.41 -16.62 1.70
CA PHE A 31 -2.74 -17.93 1.15
C PHE A 31 -4.10 -17.93 0.44
N MET A 32 -4.63 -16.75 0.14
CA MET A 32 -5.92 -16.58 -0.53
C MET A 32 -5.72 -16.02 -1.95
N THR A 33 -6.65 -16.37 -2.83
CA THR A 33 -6.87 -15.64 -4.08
C THR A 33 -8.08 -14.75 -3.88
N ILE A 34 -7.88 -13.44 -3.91
CA ILE A 34 -8.94 -12.45 -3.70
C ILE A 34 -9.37 -11.93 -5.07
N THR A 35 -10.69 -11.93 -5.31
CA THR A 35 -11.29 -11.42 -6.53
C THR A 35 -12.28 -10.31 -6.20
N GLU A 36 -12.14 -9.20 -6.89
CA GLU A 36 -13.05 -8.07 -6.81
C GLU A 36 -14.35 -8.39 -7.55
N THR A 37 -15.48 -8.31 -6.86
CA THR A 37 -16.81 -8.63 -7.42
C THR A 37 -17.72 -7.41 -7.56
N ALA A 38 -17.40 -6.32 -6.85
CA ALA A 38 -18.13 -5.07 -6.85
C ALA A 38 -17.24 -3.93 -6.34
N PRO A 39 -17.60 -2.65 -6.59
CA PRO A 39 -16.94 -1.52 -5.94
C PRO A 39 -17.00 -1.64 -4.40
N PRO A 40 -15.93 -1.23 -3.70
CA PRO A 40 -15.92 -1.25 -2.24
C PRO A 40 -16.96 -0.25 -1.70
N PRO A 41 -17.42 -0.43 -0.44
CA PRO A 41 -18.18 0.60 0.24
C PRO A 41 -17.36 1.90 0.30
N VAL A 42 -18.07 3.01 0.40
CA VAL A 42 -17.52 4.37 0.43
C VAL A 42 -17.80 4.94 1.82
N PRO A 43 -16.99 4.62 2.85
CA PRO A 43 -17.26 5.02 4.22
C PRO A 43 -16.93 6.50 4.38
N ALA A 44 -17.61 7.22 5.29
CA ALA A 44 -17.22 8.60 5.58
C ALA A 44 -15.72 8.67 5.99
N ILE A 45 -15.02 9.67 5.44
CA ILE A 45 -13.64 10.00 5.78
C ILE A 45 -13.71 11.31 6.56
N GLU A 46 -13.19 11.34 7.79
CA GLU A 46 -13.20 12.55 8.62
C GLU A 46 -12.06 13.49 8.24
N GLY A 47 -10.91 12.95 7.83
CA GLY A 47 -9.73 13.72 7.48
C GLY A 47 -9.77 14.36 6.09
N ASP A 48 -9.22 15.57 5.97
CA ASP A 48 -8.91 16.15 4.65
C ASP A 48 -7.61 15.53 4.10
N HIS A 49 -7.61 15.23 2.81
CA HIS A 49 -6.46 14.65 2.13
C HIS A 49 -6.40 15.10 0.67
N ARG A 50 -5.21 15.50 0.19
CA ARG A 50 -5.02 15.98 -1.20
C ARG A 50 -5.56 15.01 -2.26
N LEU A 51 -5.29 13.71 -2.09
CA LEU A 51 -5.79 12.70 -3.03
C LEU A 51 -7.32 12.55 -3.00
N LEU A 52 -7.98 12.85 -1.88
CA LEU A 52 -9.45 12.89 -1.81
C LEU A 52 -9.97 14.05 -2.67
N GLN A 53 -9.37 15.22 -2.55
CA GLN A 53 -9.73 16.40 -3.33
C GLN A 53 -9.54 16.17 -4.84
N ILE A 54 -8.44 15.52 -5.24
CA ILE A 54 -8.19 15.13 -6.63
C ILE A 54 -9.24 14.13 -7.13
N ALA A 55 -9.54 13.09 -6.34
CA ALA A 55 -10.55 12.11 -6.71
C ALA A 55 -11.95 12.75 -6.88
N GLN A 56 -12.30 13.72 -6.02
CA GLN A 56 -13.53 14.51 -6.13
C GLN A 56 -13.52 15.44 -7.36
N GLU A 57 -12.38 16.06 -7.70
CA GLU A 57 -12.22 16.83 -8.93
C GLU A 57 -12.44 15.97 -10.17
N TRP A 58 -11.79 14.80 -10.25
CA TRP A 58 -11.98 13.86 -11.37
C TRP A 58 -13.41 13.40 -11.50
N ARG A 59 -14.09 13.11 -10.38
CA ARG A 59 -15.52 12.76 -10.38
C ARG A 59 -16.37 13.88 -11.02
N ARG A 60 -16.14 15.14 -10.65
CA ARG A 60 -16.85 16.29 -11.24
C ARG A 60 -16.55 16.46 -12.73
N LEU A 61 -15.28 16.31 -13.13
CA LEU A 61 -14.87 16.42 -14.53
C LEU A 61 -15.56 15.35 -15.39
N ILE A 62 -15.63 14.10 -14.91
CA ILE A 62 -16.34 13.01 -15.59
C ILE A 62 -17.83 13.32 -15.72
N GLN A 63 -18.47 13.86 -14.68
CA GLN A 63 -19.87 14.26 -14.72
C GLN A 63 -20.13 15.39 -15.72
N TRP A 64 -19.16 16.27 -15.95
CA TRP A 64 -19.20 17.31 -16.98
C TRP A 64 -18.79 16.82 -18.38
N GLY A 65 -18.64 15.51 -18.59
CA GLY A 65 -18.28 14.93 -19.88
C GLY A 65 -16.82 15.15 -20.29
N LYS A 66 -15.94 15.56 -19.35
CA LYS A 66 -14.50 15.64 -19.56
C LYS A 66 -13.83 14.31 -19.21
N LEU A 67 -12.58 14.12 -19.65
CA LEU A 67 -11.77 12.91 -19.38
C LEU A 67 -12.41 11.62 -19.94
N GLY A 68 -13.17 11.71 -21.03
CA GLY A 68 -13.89 10.58 -21.62
C GLY A 68 -13.00 9.37 -21.94
N GLU A 69 -11.80 9.61 -22.48
CA GLU A 69 -10.80 8.56 -22.77
C GLU A 69 -10.40 7.76 -21.52
N TYR A 70 -10.38 8.40 -20.35
CA TYR A 70 -9.92 7.83 -19.09
C TYR A 70 -11.06 7.41 -18.16
N ARG A 71 -12.32 7.57 -18.59
CA ARG A 71 -13.51 7.47 -17.74
C ARG A 71 -13.59 6.14 -17.00
N ALA A 72 -13.45 5.02 -17.71
CA ALA A 72 -13.58 3.69 -17.14
C ALA A 72 -12.54 3.41 -16.03
N ASP A 73 -11.28 3.80 -16.27
CA ASP A 73 -10.21 3.66 -15.28
C ASP A 73 -10.41 4.59 -14.08
N LEU A 74 -10.81 5.85 -14.30
CA LEU A 74 -11.04 6.82 -13.23
C LEU A 74 -12.27 6.46 -12.38
N GLU A 75 -13.33 5.92 -12.99
CA GLU A 75 -14.50 5.42 -12.27
C GLU A 75 -14.17 4.27 -11.31
N ARG A 76 -13.07 3.55 -11.54
CA ARG A 76 -12.52 2.56 -10.60
C ARG A 76 -11.48 3.14 -9.64
N ALA A 77 -10.62 4.04 -10.11
CA ALA A 77 -9.56 4.61 -9.29
C ALA A 77 -10.10 5.52 -8.17
N ILE A 78 -11.18 6.27 -8.45
CA ILE A 78 -11.83 7.15 -7.47
C ILE A 78 -12.33 6.39 -6.23
N PRO A 79 -13.18 5.34 -6.34
CA PRO A 79 -13.59 4.56 -5.17
C PRO A 79 -12.41 3.82 -4.52
N ALA A 80 -11.38 3.42 -5.28
CA ALA A 80 -10.19 2.79 -4.71
C ALA A 80 -9.38 3.74 -3.81
N ILE A 81 -9.13 4.97 -4.27
CA ILE A 81 -8.51 6.04 -3.46
C ILE A 81 -9.30 6.27 -2.18
N HIS A 82 -10.63 6.35 -2.31
CA HIS A 82 -11.51 6.57 -1.17
C HIS A 82 -11.48 5.42 -0.16
N SER A 83 -11.52 4.18 -0.64
CA SER A 83 -11.43 2.98 0.20
C SER A 83 -10.09 2.92 0.92
N CYS A 84 -8.97 3.21 0.23
CA CYS A 84 -7.65 3.29 0.86
C CYS A 84 -7.59 4.37 1.94
N LEU A 85 -8.16 5.56 1.71
CA LEU A 85 -8.19 6.62 2.72
C LEU A 85 -8.99 6.22 3.96
N ALA A 86 -10.17 5.63 3.76
CA ALA A 86 -10.99 5.19 4.88
C ALA A 86 -10.30 4.08 5.70
N GLU A 87 -9.69 3.11 5.03
CA GLU A 87 -8.94 2.03 5.69
C GLU A 87 -7.68 2.55 6.39
N GLN A 88 -7.03 3.58 5.84
CA GLN A 88 -5.94 4.26 6.52
C GLN A 88 -6.41 4.96 7.79
N GLU A 89 -7.58 5.61 7.79
CA GLU A 89 -8.11 6.30 8.97
C GLU A 89 -8.61 5.33 10.04
N GLN A 90 -9.23 4.22 9.63
CA GLN A 90 -9.96 3.31 10.52
C GLN A 90 -9.12 2.11 10.98
N CYS A 91 -8.17 1.63 10.17
CA CYS A 91 -7.40 0.41 10.43
C CYS A 91 -5.89 0.63 10.41
N PHE A 92 -5.32 1.03 9.27
CA PHE A 92 -3.86 1.07 9.08
C PHE A 92 -3.18 2.22 9.84
N GLY A 93 -3.89 3.32 10.07
CA GLY A 93 -3.42 4.45 10.89
C GLY A 93 -3.70 4.28 12.39
N ARG A 94 -4.42 3.24 12.80
CA ARG A 94 -4.79 2.99 14.20
C ARG A 94 -3.89 1.95 14.85
N VAL A 95 -3.79 2.05 16.18
CA VAL A 95 -3.17 1.05 17.03
C VAL A 95 -4.29 0.19 17.61
N GLN A 96 -4.12 -1.13 17.58
CA GLN A 96 -5.11 -2.10 18.05
C GLN A 96 -4.53 -2.87 19.24
N ASP A 97 -5.29 -2.97 20.33
CA ASP A 97 -5.05 -3.94 21.40
C ASP A 97 -6.28 -4.84 21.46
N PHE A 98 -6.11 -6.13 21.17
CA PHE A 98 -7.24 -7.08 21.12
C PHE A 98 -7.64 -7.64 22.48
N PHE A 99 -6.78 -7.50 23.49
CA PHE A 99 -6.94 -8.20 24.77
C PHE A 99 -7.11 -7.25 25.96
N HIS A 100 -6.61 -6.03 25.89
CA HIS A 100 -6.70 -5.03 26.96
C HIS A 100 -6.33 -5.60 28.33
N LEU A 101 -5.19 -6.30 28.40
CA LEU A 101 -4.80 -7.03 29.60
C LEU A 101 -4.38 -6.08 30.72
N ARG A 102 -4.95 -6.28 31.89
CA ARG A 102 -4.54 -5.55 33.09
C ARG A 102 -3.07 -5.80 33.40
N GLY A 103 -2.28 -4.74 33.41
CA GLY A 103 -0.84 -4.75 33.69
C GLY A 103 0.06 -4.92 32.46
N GLN A 104 -0.48 -5.06 31.24
CA GLN A 104 0.32 -5.10 30.03
C GLN A 104 -0.42 -4.61 28.77
N ASP A 105 0.17 -3.65 28.05
CA ASP A 105 -0.31 -3.21 26.75
C ASP A 105 0.18 -4.17 25.65
N ASN A 106 -0.71 -4.52 24.71
CA ASN A 106 -0.43 -5.44 23.61
C ASN A 106 -0.81 -4.83 22.26
N LEU A 107 0.01 -3.87 21.85
CA LEU A 107 -0.29 -2.97 20.75
C LEU A 107 0.18 -3.56 19.42
N LEU A 108 -0.75 -3.84 18.52
CA LEU A 108 -0.50 -4.07 17.10
C LEU A 108 -0.72 -2.77 16.32
N ARG A 109 0.27 -2.37 15.54
CA ARG A 109 0.16 -1.21 14.64
C ARG A 109 0.77 -1.49 13.28
N TRP A 110 0.36 -0.72 12.28
CA TRP A 110 0.99 -0.74 10.96
C TRP A 110 2.04 0.36 10.84
N ARG A 111 3.11 0.08 10.10
CA ARG A 111 4.15 1.03 9.76
C ARG A 111 4.30 1.08 8.25
N PRO A 112 4.43 2.27 7.64
CA PRO A 112 4.72 2.37 6.22
C PRO A 112 6.01 1.65 5.87
N ILE A 113 6.03 1.05 4.69
CA ILE A 113 7.29 0.70 4.03
C ILE A 113 7.99 2.01 3.63
N LYS A 114 9.23 2.20 4.09
CA LYS A 114 9.93 3.48 3.93
C LYS A 114 10.03 3.95 2.49
N GLN A 115 10.36 3.04 1.57
CA GLN A 115 10.53 3.34 0.15
C GLN A 115 9.86 2.27 -0.71
N VAL A 116 8.94 2.71 -1.57
CA VAL A 116 8.21 1.86 -2.52
C VAL A 116 8.48 2.33 -3.94
N MET A 117 8.96 1.44 -4.78
CA MET A 117 9.08 1.67 -6.22
C MET A 117 7.88 1.04 -6.93
N VAL A 118 6.98 1.87 -7.44
CA VAL A 118 5.91 1.44 -8.35
C VAL A 118 6.50 1.36 -9.74
N ARG A 119 6.55 0.15 -10.32
CA ARG A 119 7.08 -0.07 -11.66
C ARG A 119 5.93 -0.15 -12.66
N LEU A 120 6.00 0.65 -13.73
CA LEU A 120 5.06 0.57 -14.84
C LEU A 120 5.41 -0.56 -15.80
N HIS A 121 4.38 -1.18 -16.33
CA HIS A 121 4.39 -2.15 -17.41
C HIS A 121 3.53 -1.65 -18.58
N ALA A 122 3.77 -2.14 -19.80
CA ALA A 122 3.03 -1.72 -20.99
C ALA A 122 1.53 -2.06 -20.90
N ASP A 123 1.21 -3.18 -20.26
CA ASP A 123 -0.15 -3.69 -20.05
C ASP A 123 -0.83 -3.16 -18.78
N ASP A 124 -0.19 -2.22 -18.06
CA ASP A 124 -0.83 -1.60 -16.91
C ASP A 124 -1.97 -0.70 -17.39
N SER A 125 -3.13 -0.80 -16.75
CA SER A 125 -4.22 0.17 -16.93
C SER A 125 -3.94 1.45 -16.13
N LEU A 126 -4.68 2.52 -16.45
CA LEU A 126 -4.58 3.75 -15.69
C LEU A 126 -5.08 3.55 -14.24
N PHE A 127 -6.15 2.77 -14.05
CA PHE A 127 -6.65 2.37 -12.73
C PHE A 127 -5.55 1.71 -11.88
N GLU A 128 -4.86 0.71 -12.44
CA GLU A 128 -3.83 -0.03 -11.72
C GLU A 128 -2.65 0.87 -11.34
N THR A 129 -2.31 1.81 -12.21
CA THR A 129 -1.23 2.78 -11.99
C THR A 129 -1.59 3.78 -10.89
N LEU A 130 -2.75 4.43 -11.01
CA LEU A 130 -3.20 5.45 -10.05
C LEU A 130 -3.41 4.83 -8.66
N THR A 131 -4.05 3.66 -8.59
CA THR A 131 -4.37 3.00 -7.32
C THR A 131 -3.09 2.59 -6.59
N ARG A 132 -2.11 2.00 -7.28
CA ARG A 132 -0.82 1.62 -6.65
C ARG A 132 -0.05 2.81 -6.10
N VAL A 133 -0.04 3.93 -6.83
CA VAL A 133 0.63 5.15 -6.39
C VAL A 133 -0.13 5.79 -5.23
N ALA A 134 -1.45 5.87 -5.33
CA ALA A 134 -2.30 6.44 -4.29
C ALA A 134 -2.19 5.66 -2.98
N ALA A 135 -2.35 4.34 -3.01
CA ALA A 135 -2.24 3.48 -1.83
C ALA A 135 -0.87 3.61 -1.14
N ALA A 136 0.21 3.71 -1.92
CA ALA A 136 1.55 3.93 -1.38
C ALA A 136 1.69 5.29 -0.67
N LEU A 137 1.17 6.36 -1.28
CA LEU A 137 1.17 7.70 -0.68
C LEU A 137 0.31 7.76 0.59
N ILE A 138 -0.91 7.18 0.54
CA ILE A 138 -1.86 7.13 1.65
C ILE A 138 -1.27 6.37 2.85
N ALA A 139 -0.58 5.25 2.59
CA ALA A 139 0.11 4.49 3.64
C ALA A 139 1.25 5.29 4.29
N GLY A 140 1.74 6.37 3.67
CA GLY A 140 2.86 7.19 4.13
C GLY A 140 4.23 6.73 3.61
N CYS A 141 4.28 6.07 2.46
CA CYS A 141 5.54 5.63 1.84
C CYS A 141 6.22 6.77 1.07
N ALA A 142 7.56 6.75 0.98
CA ALA A 142 8.25 7.51 -0.06
C ALA A 142 8.15 6.77 -1.39
N VAL A 143 7.46 7.37 -2.37
CA VAL A 143 7.09 6.71 -3.62
C VAL A 143 8.02 7.12 -4.77
N GLN A 144 8.51 6.12 -5.49
CA GLN A 144 9.17 6.29 -6.77
C GLN A 144 8.35 5.63 -7.87
N LEU A 145 8.04 6.37 -8.92
CA LEU A 145 7.42 5.84 -10.13
C LEU A 145 8.51 5.55 -11.16
N SER A 146 8.79 4.27 -11.39
CA SER A 146 9.75 3.83 -12.39
C SER A 146 9.03 3.49 -13.69
N VAL A 147 9.38 4.19 -14.77
CA VAL A 147 8.77 4.04 -16.08
C VAL A 147 9.79 3.47 -17.08
N PRO A 148 9.46 2.41 -17.85
CA PRO A 148 10.33 1.93 -18.92
C PRO A 148 10.63 3.05 -19.94
N PRO A 149 11.88 3.19 -20.41
CA PRO A 149 12.23 4.08 -21.51
C PRO A 149 11.40 3.74 -22.75
N GLY A 150 10.89 4.78 -23.43
CA GLY A 150 10.09 4.60 -24.64
C GLY A 150 8.66 4.11 -24.43
N LEU A 151 8.23 3.83 -23.18
CA LEU A 151 6.83 3.54 -22.91
C LEU A 151 5.99 4.79 -23.18
N ALA A 152 5.16 4.71 -24.23
CA ALA A 152 4.26 5.76 -24.66
C ALA A 152 2.89 5.15 -24.96
N ASN A 153 1.94 5.33 -24.04
CA ASN A 153 0.56 4.88 -24.14
C ASN A 153 -0.38 5.88 -23.44
N SER A 154 -1.68 5.58 -23.40
CA SER A 154 -2.70 6.41 -22.75
C SER A 154 -2.41 6.68 -21.27
N VAL A 155 -1.82 5.72 -20.55
CA VAL A 155 -1.41 5.89 -19.15
C VAL A 155 -0.33 6.95 -19.03
N THR A 156 0.78 6.83 -19.77
CA THR A 156 1.85 7.83 -19.71
C THR A 156 1.38 9.20 -20.21
N ALA A 157 0.49 9.25 -21.20
CA ALA A 157 -0.11 10.50 -21.68
C ALA A 157 -0.93 11.19 -20.58
N PHE A 158 -1.73 10.43 -19.81
CA PHE A 158 -2.45 10.97 -18.67
C PHE A 158 -1.50 11.50 -17.58
N LEU A 159 -0.47 10.71 -17.24
CA LEU A 159 0.51 11.04 -16.20
C LEU A 159 1.32 12.30 -16.56
N ASP A 160 1.69 12.47 -17.83
CA ASP A 160 2.41 13.63 -18.35
C ASP A 160 1.50 14.87 -18.51
N GLY A 161 0.18 14.67 -18.55
CA GLY A 161 -0.83 15.72 -18.60
C GLY A 161 -1.04 16.45 -17.27
N ARG A 162 -1.84 17.52 -17.31
CA ARG A 162 -2.11 18.39 -16.13
C ARG A 162 -2.56 17.61 -14.89
N TYR A 163 -3.54 16.71 -15.05
CA TYR A 163 -4.14 15.96 -13.95
C TYR A 163 -3.18 14.91 -13.38
N GLY A 164 -2.41 14.25 -14.25
CA GLY A 164 -1.37 13.32 -13.84
C GLY A 164 -0.24 13.99 -13.07
N ARG A 165 0.24 15.15 -13.54
CA ARG A 165 1.29 15.93 -12.85
C ARG A 165 0.85 16.40 -11.46
N GLU A 166 -0.38 16.88 -11.32
CA GLU A 166 -0.91 17.25 -10.02
C GLU A 166 -1.00 16.03 -9.09
N PHE A 167 -1.49 14.89 -9.59
CA PHE A 167 -1.52 13.65 -8.82
C PHE A 167 -0.13 13.21 -8.35
N LEU A 168 0.86 13.24 -9.25
CA LEU A 168 2.24 12.82 -9.02
C LEU A 168 3.13 13.88 -8.35
N ARG A 169 2.58 14.99 -7.86
CA ARG A 169 3.36 16.12 -7.29
C ARG A 169 4.43 15.71 -6.28
N ASP A 170 4.11 14.75 -5.41
CA ASP A 170 4.98 14.30 -4.32
C ASP A 170 5.69 12.95 -4.65
N VAL A 171 5.73 12.58 -5.94
CA VAL A 171 6.27 11.29 -6.43
C VAL A 171 7.53 11.52 -7.26
N THR A 172 8.62 10.83 -6.92
CA THR A 172 9.85 10.86 -7.74
C THR A 172 9.67 10.00 -8.98
N GLN A 173 9.80 10.58 -10.17
CA GLN A 173 9.67 9.86 -11.44
C GLN A 173 11.06 9.49 -11.99
N LEU A 174 11.22 8.26 -12.42
CA LEU A 174 12.47 7.71 -12.95
C LEU A 174 12.22 7.01 -14.29
N ARG A 175 13.11 7.20 -15.26
CA ARG A 175 13.12 6.42 -16.52
C ARG A 175 14.20 5.36 -16.41
N GLN A 176 13.82 4.09 -16.34
CA GLN A 176 14.76 2.99 -16.07
C GLN A 176 14.44 1.73 -16.88
N THR A 177 15.44 1.06 -17.43
CA THR A 177 15.28 -0.29 -17.97
C THR A 177 15.14 -1.32 -16.84
N ASP A 178 14.74 -2.55 -17.16
CA ASP A 178 14.61 -3.60 -16.14
C ASP A 178 15.96 -4.01 -15.56
N GLU A 179 17.04 -3.92 -16.34
CA GLU A 179 18.42 -4.11 -15.89
C GLU A 179 18.81 -3.03 -14.89
N GLN A 180 18.48 -1.77 -15.16
CA GLN A 180 18.74 -0.66 -14.24
C GLN A 180 17.92 -0.77 -12.96
N VAL A 181 16.69 -1.27 -13.02
CA VAL A 181 15.91 -1.59 -11.83
C VAL A 181 16.60 -2.70 -11.04
N ALA A 182 17.04 -3.78 -11.71
CA ALA A 182 17.69 -4.93 -11.09
C ALA A 182 18.97 -4.56 -10.32
N THR A 183 19.74 -3.57 -10.77
CA THR A 183 20.96 -3.12 -10.08
C THR A 183 20.71 -2.32 -8.81
N VAL A 184 19.54 -1.69 -8.67
CA VAL A 184 19.20 -0.82 -7.52
C VAL A 184 18.30 -1.52 -6.49
N ILE A 185 17.98 -2.80 -6.69
CA ILE A 185 17.18 -3.60 -5.76
C ILE A 185 17.98 -3.83 -4.48
N THR A 186 17.39 -3.47 -3.35
CA THR A 186 17.92 -3.74 -2.00
C THR A 186 16.83 -4.33 -1.13
N ALA A 187 17.20 -5.11 -0.12
CA ALA A 187 16.25 -5.70 0.84
C ALA A 187 15.39 -4.65 1.59
N SER A 188 15.84 -3.40 1.64
CA SER A 188 15.15 -2.28 2.30
C SER A 188 14.07 -1.61 1.44
N ARG A 189 14.00 -1.93 0.15
CA ARG A 189 13.03 -1.38 -0.80
C ARG A 189 11.97 -2.42 -1.14
N ARG A 190 10.73 -1.96 -1.34
CA ARG A 190 9.66 -2.79 -1.90
C ARG A 190 9.40 -2.40 -3.34
N LEU A 191 9.38 -3.38 -4.24
CA LEU A 191 8.94 -3.18 -5.61
C LEU A 191 7.47 -3.52 -5.70
N ARG A 192 6.70 -2.71 -6.43
CA ARG A 192 5.27 -2.93 -6.69
C ARG A 192 5.01 -3.00 -8.20
N TYR A 193 4.73 -4.21 -8.67
CA TYR A 193 4.21 -4.49 -10.02
C TYR A 193 2.74 -4.82 -9.90
N ALA A 194 1.90 -4.48 -10.87
CA ALA A 194 0.46 -4.69 -10.72
C ALA A 194 0.01 -6.15 -10.86
N ALA A 195 0.81 -7.05 -11.44
CA ALA A 195 0.50 -8.47 -11.53
C ALA A 195 1.77 -9.35 -11.61
N PRO A 196 1.69 -10.67 -11.34
CA PRO A 196 2.87 -11.56 -11.33
C PRO A 196 3.62 -11.65 -12.66
N GLU A 197 2.89 -11.74 -13.77
CA GLU A 197 3.41 -11.87 -15.13
C GLU A 197 4.12 -10.61 -15.63
N ARG A 198 3.90 -9.47 -14.96
CA ARG A 198 4.54 -8.18 -15.29
C ARG A 198 5.94 -8.06 -14.70
N VAL A 199 6.39 -9.03 -13.91
CA VAL A 199 7.72 -9.02 -13.27
C VAL A 199 8.75 -9.65 -14.22
N PRO A 200 9.72 -8.88 -14.73
CA PRO A 200 10.76 -9.42 -15.61
C PRO A 200 11.66 -10.42 -14.87
N ALA A 201 12.14 -11.44 -15.59
CA ALA A 201 13.01 -12.47 -15.02
C ALA A 201 14.30 -11.88 -14.38
N VAL A 202 14.88 -10.85 -14.98
CA VAL A 202 16.08 -10.16 -14.45
C VAL A 202 15.82 -9.50 -13.09
N VAL A 203 14.64 -8.89 -12.91
CA VAL A 203 14.21 -8.26 -11.66
C VAL A 203 13.90 -9.33 -10.61
N ALA A 204 13.21 -10.41 -11.01
CA ALA A 204 12.92 -11.53 -10.11
C ALA A 204 14.20 -12.18 -9.58
N ALA A 205 15.19 -12.42 -10.44
CA ALA A 205 16.49 -12.99 -10.06
C ALA A 205 17.27 -12.05 -9.11
N ALA A 206 17.27 -10.74 -9.37
CA ALA A 206 17.91 -9.75 -8.51
C ALA A 206 17.23 -9.65 -7.13
N ALA A 207 15.90 -9.68 -7.08
CA ALA A 207 15.15 -9.71 -5.83
C ALA A 207 15.44 -10.99 -5.02
N ALA A 208 15.50 -12.15 -5.68
CA ALA A 208 15.86 -13.41 -5.01
C ALA A 208 17.28 -13.36 -4.40
N LYS A 209 18.25 -12.76 -5.09
CA LYS A 209 19.63 -12.60 -4.58
C LYS A 209 19.72 -11.67 -3.38
N THR A 210 18.88 -10.64 -3.33
CA THR A 210 18.94 -9.59 -2.30
C THR A 210 17.96 -9.80 -1.14
N GLY A 211 16.98 -10.69 -1.31
CA GLY A 211 15.87 -10.87 -0.36
C GLY A 211 14.81 -9.76 -0.43
N ALA A 212 14.85 -8.92 -1.46
CA ALA A 212 13.84 -7.88 -1.64
C ALA A 212 12.48 -8.47 -2.00
N TYR A 213 11.42 -7.90 -1.44
CA TYR A 213 10.06 -8.34 -1.76
C TYR A 213 9.51 -7.59 -2.97
N ILE A 214 8.99 -8.36 -3.94
CA ILE A 214 8.23 -7.85 -5.08
C ILE A 214 6.74 -8.08 -4.79
N ALA A 215 6.05 -7.01 -4.39
CA ALA A 215 4.60 -7.00 -4.29
C ALA A 215 4.00 -7.03 -5.71
N ARG A 216 3.39 -8.16 -6.05
CA ARG A 216 2.86 -8.44 -7.39
C ARG A 216 1.44 -9.00 -7.38
N THR A 217 0.73 -8.83 -6.27
CA THR A 217 -0.70 -9.15 -6.17
C THR A 217 -1.49 -8.23 -7.10
N PRO A 218 -2.48 -8.73 -7.85
CA PRO A 218 -3.39 -7.92 -8.65
C PRO A 218 -3.92 -6.70 -7.88
N VAL A 219 -4.00 -5.55 -8.53
CA VAL A 219 -4.46 -4.30 -7.90
C VAL A 219 -5.94 -4.39 -7.57
N CYS A 220 -6.30 -4.07 -6.32
CA CYS A 220 -7.68 -4.12 -5.84
C CYS A 220 -8.21 -2.72 -5.50
N MET A 221 -9.49 -2.45 -5.77
CA MET A 221 -10.17 -1.24 -5.31
C MET A 221 -10.31 -1.21 -3.79
N ASP A 222 -10.47 -2.37 -3.15
CA ASP A 222 -10.62 -2.46 -1.70
C ASP A 222 -9.29 -2.14 -1.00
N GLY A 223 -9.27 -1.00 -0.31
CA GLY A 223 -8.12 -0.50 0.45
C GLY A 223 -7.65 -1.46 1.52
N ARG A 224 -8.54 -2.30 2.07
CA ARG A 224 -8.20 -3.29 3.10
C ARG A 224 -7.21 -4.33 2.55
N VAL A 225 -7.33 -4.63 1.25
CA VAL A 225 -6.48 -5.59 0.55
C VAL A 225 -5.25 -4.88 -0.04
N GLU A 226 -5.45 -3.75 -0.72
CA GLU A 226 -4.37 -3.07 -1.43
C GLU A 226 -3.33 -2.48 -0.46
N LEU A 227 -3.74 -1.91 0.69
CA LEU A 227 -2.82 -1.30 1.66
C LEU A 227 -1.85 -2.31 2.32
N LEU A 228 -2.18 -3.60 2.35
CA LEU A 228 -1.28 -4.66 2.83
C LEU A 228 0.04 -4.69 2.04
N GLN A 229 0.03 -4.22 0.78
CA GLN A 229 1.23 -4.15 -0.05
C GLN A 229 2.18 -3.02 0.36
N TYR A 230 1.75 -2.07 1.19
CA TYR A 230 2.48 -0.82 1.48
C TYR A 230 2.81 -0.61 2.96
N ALA A 231 2.31 -1.48 3.83
CA ALA A 231 2.59 -1.42 5.26
C ALA A 231 3.16 -2.75 5.78
N GLN A 232 3.75 -2.67 6.97
CA GLN A 232 4.23 -3.82 7.74
C GLN A 232 3.74 -3.72 9.17
N GLN A 233 3.40 -4.86 9.77
CA GLN A 233 2.89 -4.88 11.13
C GLN A 233 4.04 -4.77 12.14
N GLN A 234 3.79 -4.11 13.26
CA GLN A 234 4.66 -4.04 14.42
C GLN A 234 3.85 -4.35 15.68
N SER A 235 4.37 -5.26 16.49
CA SER A 235 3.79 -5.61 17.79
C SER A 235 4.67 -5.03 18.89
N ILE A 236 4.06 -4.32 19.83
CA ILE A 236 4.70 -3.72 20.99
C ILE A 236 4.01 -4.28 22.22
N CYS A 237 4.81 -4.82 23.14
CA CYS A 237 4.33 -5.45 24.36
C CYS A 237 5.01 -4.73 25.52
N ASP A 238 4.25 -4.04 26.35
CA ASP A 238 4.77 -3.22 27.45
C ASP A 238 4.14 -3.62 28.78
N ASN A 239 4.96 -4.10 29.71
CA ASN A 239 4.51 -4.39 31.07
C ASN A 239 4.56 -3.10 31.88
N TYR A 240 3.41 -2.51 32.15
CA TYR A 240 3.33 -1.24 32.87
C TYR A 240 3.19 -1.42 34.39
N HIS A 241 3.03 -2.65 34.89
CA HIS A 241 2.97 -2.91 36.33
C HIS A 241 4.36 -3.03 36.96
N ARG A 242 4.47 -2.66 38.24
CA ARG A 242 5.64 -2.93 39.08
C ARG A 242 5.23 -3.89 40.20
N TYR A 243 5.66 -5.16 40.09
CA TYR A 243 5.28 -6.24 41.04
C TYR A 243 3.75 -6.34 41.29
N GLY A 244 2.94 -6.18 40.23
CA GLY A 244 1.48 -6.19 40.32
C GLY A 244 0.83 -4.86 40.70
N ASN A 245 1.58 -3.87 41.18
CA ASN A 245 1.08 -2.52 41.34
C ASN A 245 0.99 -1.81 39.98
N LEU A 246 -0.19 -1.32 39.61
CA LEU A 246 -0.43 -0.64 38.33
C LEU A 246 -0.09 0.86 38.35
N GLY A 247 0.19 1.43 39.52
CA GLY A 247 0.41 2.87 39.66
C GLY A 247 -0.82 3.67 39.25
N GLU A 248 -0.59 4.77 38.53
CA GLU A 248 -1.65 5.69 38.07
C GLU A 248 -2.68 5.00 37.15
N ARG A 249 -2.25 4.02 36.36
CA ARG A 249 -3.13 3.22 35.47
C ARG A 249 -4.05 2.25 36.21
N ALA A 250 -4.08 2.27 37.54
CA ALA A 250 -5.10 1.58 38.32
C ALA A 250 -6.45 2.30 38.30
N LEU A 251 -6.46 3.58 37.94
CA LEU A 251 -7.61 4.48 37.99
C LEU A 251 -8.34 4.62 36.64
N ASP A 252 -7.71 4.17 35.56
CA ASP A 252 -8.29 4.06 34.22
C ASP A 252 -9.09 2.75 34.06
#